data_AF-A0A6G8C1Q0-F1
#
_entry.id   AF-A0A6G8C1Q0-F1
#
_cell.length_a   1.000
_cell.length_b   1.000
_cell.length_c   1.000
_cell.angle_alpha   90.00
_cell.angle_beta   90.00
_cell.angle_gamma   90.00
#
_symmetry.space_group_name_H-M   'P 1'
#
loop_
_entity.id
_entity.type
_entity.pdbx_description
1 polymer ?
#
loop_
_entity_poly.entity_id
_entity_poly.type
_entity_poly.pdbx_seq_one_letter_code
_entity_poly.pdbx_strand_id
1 'polypeptide(L)'
;MQVHFYAELVNFFARSLNDRDAARDVVQESYARVLRLQARSAVVNDLRALLFRTGKNIVIDEARRRKAETAVLETLSLVHLDDAPSAQQEVEARQQLDRLLARLNVMPRKRREVFVLVRVYGFSHAEAAEHMEISEGAVEKHVVRAVCDCMGLAVA
;
A
#
# COMPACT_ATOMS: atom_id res chain seq x y z
N MET A 1 -15.75 -41.62 -19.98
CA MET A 1 -14.34 -41.17 -19.93
C MET A 1 -14.18 -39.95 -19.00
N GLN A 2 -14.59 -40.05 -17.73
CA GLN A 2 -14.57 -38.91 -16.77
C GLN A 2 -14.07 -39.27 -15.35
N VAL A 3 -13.88 -40.56 -15.03
CA VAL A 3 -13.77 -41.00 -13.62
C VAL A 3 -12.34 -41.39 -13.20
N HIS A 4 -11.42 -41.62 -14.14
CA HIS A 4 -10.14 -42.28 -13.84
C HIS A 4 -9.22 -41.52 -12.86
N PHE A 5 -9.24 -40.17 -12.86
CA PHE A 5 -8.35 -39.38 -12.00
C PHE A 5 -9.08 -38.64 -10.87
N TYR A 6 -10.41 -38.71 -10.80
CA TYR A 6 -11.19 -37.90 -9.87
C TYR A 6 -10.85 -38.20 -8.41
N ALA A 7 -10.89 -39.48 -8.01
CA ALA A 7 -10.57 -39.88 -6.64
C ALA A 7 -9.12 -39.57 -6.26
N GLU A 8 -8.19 -39.72 -7.20
CA GLU A 8 -6.78 -39.40 -7.00
C GLU A 8 -6.56 -37.90 -6.75
N LEU A 9 -7.15 -37.05 -7.60
CA LEU A 9 -7.08 -35.60 -7.45
C LEU A 9 -7.75 -35.13 -6.15
N VAL A 10 -8.93 -35.66 -5.81
CA VAL A 10 -9.62 -35.30 -4.56
C VAL A 10 -8.76 -35.68 -3.36
N ASN A 11 -8.15 -36.86 -3.34
CA ASN A 11 -7.27 -37.27 -2.24
C ASN A 11 -6.01 -36.39 -2.16
N PHE A 12 -5.44 -35.99 -3.29
CA PHE A 12 -4.29 -35.10 -3.33
C PHE A 12 -4.62 -33.72 -2.76
N PHE A 13 -5.71 -33.08 -3.23
CA PHE A 13 -6.10 -31.75 -2.77
C PHE A 13 -6.67 -31.75 -1.35
N ALA A 14 -7.36 -32.82 -0.92
CA ALA A 14 -7.85 -32.94 0.45
C ALA A 14 -6.71 -32.92 1.47
N ARG A 15 -5.55 -33.52 1.15
CA ARG A 15 -4.35 -33.45 2.00
C ARG A 15 -3.76 -32.04 2.06
N SER A 16 -3.82 -31.29 0.96
CA SER A 16 -3.27 -29.93 0.89
C SER A 16 -4.18 -28.87 1.51
N LEU A 17 -5.50 -29.05 1.43
CA LEU A 17 -6.51 -28.10 1.91
C LEU A 17 -6.99 -28.43 3.32
N ASN A 18 -6.73 -29.65 3.80
CA ASN A 18 -7.30 -30.22 5.02
C ASN A 18 -8.84 -30.16 5.05
N ASP A 19 -9.46 -30.14 3.88
CA ASP A 19 -10.90 -30.06 3.67
C ASP A 19 -11.24 -30.88 2.42
N ARG A 20 -12.09 -31.89 2.61
CA ARG A 20 -12.44 -32.84 1.55
C ARG A 20 -13.50 -32.29 0.60
N ASP A 21 -14.36 -31.41 1.06
CA ASP A 21 -15.40 -30.82 0.23
C ASP A 21 -14.80 -29.69 -0.62
N ALA A 22 -13.95 -28.84 -0.03
CA ALA A 22 -13.16 -27.88 -0.80
C ALA A 22 -12.29 -28.57 -1.87
N ALA A 23 -11.74 -29.75 -1.57
CA ALA A 23 -11.00 -30.53 -2.56
C ALA A 23 -11.88 -31.04 -3.71
N ARG A 24 -13.15 -31.41 -3.46
CA ARG A 24 -14.08 -31.79 -4.53
C ARG A 24 -14.37 -30.61 -5.45
N ASP A 25 -14.56 -29.43 -4.90
CA ASP A 25 -14.83 -28.21 -5.67
C ASP A 25 -13.65 -27.85 -6.58
N VAL A 26 -12.43 -27.88 -6.05
CA VAL A 26 -11.20 -27.66 -6.84
C VAL A 26 -11.10 -28.65 -8.00
N VAL A 27 -11.41 -29.92 -7.75
CA VAL A 27 -11.34 -30.95 -8.79
C VAL A 27 -12.43 -30.75 -9.84
N GLN A 28 -13.68 -30.48 -9.44
CA GLN A 28 -14.77 -30.21 -10.36
C GLN A 28 -14.47 -29.00 -11.26
N GLU A 29 -13.99 -27.90 -10.67
CA GLU A 29 -13.61 -26.70 -11.41
C GLU A 29 -12.42 -26.97 -12.35
N SER A 30 -11.45 -27.80 -11.93
CA SER A 30 -10.34 -28.22 -12.80
C SER A 30 -10.84 -28.96 -14.04
N TYR A 31 -11.78 -29.90 -13.87
CA TYR A 31 -12.41 -30.59 -14.98
C TYR A 31 -13.20 -29.63 -15.88
N ALA A 32 -13.97 -28.70 -15.30
CA ALA A 32 -14.74 -27.72 -16.06
C ALA A 32 -13.84 -26.84 -16.94
N ARG A 33 -12.71 -26.35 -16.42
CA ARG A 33 -11.74 -25.54 -17.16
C ARG A 33 -11.07 -26.33 -18.29
N VAL A 34 -10.70 -27.58 -18.03
CA VAL A 34 -10.06 -28.44 -19.05
C VAL A 34 -11.04 -28.83 -20.15
N LEU A 35 -12.29 -29.15 -19.82
CA LEU A 35 -13.33 -29.44 -20.82
C LEU A 35 -13.61 -28.22 -21.71
N ARG A 36 -13.64 -27.01 -21.14
CA ARG A 36 -13.76 -25.76 -21.92
C ARG A 36 -12.57 -25.55 -22.86
N LEU A 37 -11.37 -25.93 -22.44
CA LEU A 37 -10.16 -25.85 -23.27
C LEU A 37 -10.20 -26.85 -24.43
N GLN A 38 -10.62 -28.09 -24.17
CA GLN A 38 -10.82 -29.11 -25.22
C GLN A 38 -11.90 -28.71 -26.23
N ALA A 39 -13.00 -28.08 -25.77
CA ALA A 39 -14.06 -27.57 -26.64
C ALA A 39 -13.57 -26.47 -27.60
N ARG A 40 -12.43 -25.84 -27.31
CA ARG A 40 -11.76 -24.84 -28.17
C ARG A 40 -10.66 -25.46 -29.06
N SER A 41 -10.69 -26.78 -29.25
CA SER A 41 -9.74 -27.52 -30.09
C SER A 41 -8.27 -27.44 -29.66
N ALA A 42 -8.00 -27.11 -28.39
CA ALA A 42 -6.64 -27.14 -27.87
C ALA A 42 -6.14 -28.58 -27.72
N VAL A 43 -4.91 -28.84 -28.15
CA VAL A 43 -4.27 -30.15 -28.01
C VAL A 43 -3.90 -30.39 -26.55
N VAL A 44 -4.51 -31.38 -25.92
CA VAL A 44 -4.19 -31.82 -24.55
C VAL A 44 -3.31 -33.06 -24.63
N ASN A 45 -2.00 -32.88 -24.45
CA ASN A 45 -1.02 -33.98 -24.52
C ASN A 45 -1.06 -34.90 -23.29
N ASP A 46 -1.22 -34.32 -22.09
CA ASP A 46 -1.36 -35.07 -20.83
C ASP A 46 -2.49 -34.48 -19.99
N LEU A 47 -3.63 -35.17 -20.01
CA LEU A 47 -4.84 -34.77 -19.28
C LEU A 47 -4.62 -34.78 -17.77
N ARG A 48 -3.88 -35.77 -17.24
CA ARG A 48 -3.65 -35.91 -15.81
C ARG A 48 -2.79 -34.75 -15.31
N ALA A 49 -1.65 -34.51 -15.96
CA ALA A 49 -0.76 -33.40 -15.60
C ALA A 49 -1.48 -32.04 -15.68
N LEU A 50 -2.33 -31.84 -16.70
CA LEU A 50 -3.09 -30.62 -16.86
C LEU A 50 -4.13 -30.42 -15.74
N LEU A 51 -4.83 -31.48 -15.32
CA LEU A 51 -5.79 -31.41 -14.20
C LEU A 51 -5.09 -31.06 -12.88
N PHE A 52 -3.95 -31.69 -12.58
CA PHE A 52 -3.16 -31.37 -11.38
C PHE A 52 -2.64 -29.92 -11.41
N ARG A 53 -2.16 -29.45 -12.56
CA ARG A 53 -1.70 -28.07 -12.73
C ARG A 53 -2.84 -27.08 -12.54
N THR A 54 -3.99 -27.34 -13.15
CA THR A 54 -5.18 -26.48 -13.06
C THR A 54 -5.67 -26.39 -11.62
N GLY A 55 -5.78 -27.52 -10.92
CA GLY A 55 -6.19 -27.54 -9.52
C GLY A 55 -5.23 -26.80 -8.59
N LYS A 56 -3.91 -26.94 -8.79
CA LYS A 56 -2.91 -26.16 -8.03
C LYS A 56 -3.08 -24.66 -8.24
N ASN A 57 -3.30 -24.23 -9.48
CA ASN A 57 -3.52 -22.81 -9.78
C ASN A 57 -4.77 -22.28 -9.07
N ILE A 58 -5.88 -23.04 -9.09
CA ILE A 58 -7.12 -22.66 -8.39
C ILE A 58 -6.85 -22.47 -6.89
N VAL A 59 -6.15 -23.41 -6.25
CA VAL A 59 -5.80 -23.32 -4.82
C VAL A 59 -4.93 -22.09 -4.52
N ILE A 60 -3.94 -21.81 -5.37
CA ILE A 60 -3.05 -20.64 -5.21
C ILE A 60 -3.83 -19.34 -5.37
N ASP A 61 -4.70 -19.26 -6.38
CA ASP A 61 -5.50 -18.06 -6.67
C ASP A 61 -6.48 -17.78 -5.52
N GLU A 62 -7.13 -18.81 -4.99
CA GLU A 62 -8.02 -18.69 -3.83
C GLU A 62 -7.26 -18.27 -2.57
N ALA A 63 -6.06 -18.82 -2.31
CA ALA A 63 -5.22 -18.42 -1.19
C ALA A 63 -4.77 -16.95 -1.31
N ARG A 64 -4.40 -16.50 -2.52
CA ARG A 64 -4.06 -15.10 -2.80
C ARG A 64 -5.25 -14.17 -2.58
N ARG A 65 -6.43 -14.57 -3.06
CA ARG A 65 -7.67 -13.82 -2.89
C ARG A 65 -8.03 -13.68 -1.41
N ARG A 66 -8.01 -14.77 -0.64
CA ARG A 66 -8.26 -14.74 0.80
C ARG A 66 -7.28 -13.84 1.53
N LYS A 67 -5.98 -13.91 1.20
CA LYS A 67 -4.98 -13.02 1.78
C LYS A 67 -5.26 -11.55 1.49
N ALA A 68 -5.69 -11.22 0.27
CA ALA A 68 -6.08 -9.85 -0.10
C ALA A 68 -7.33 -9.40 0.66
N GLU A 69 -8.36 -10.26 0.76
CA GLU A 69 -9.58 -9.99 1.53
C GLU A 69 -9.28 -9.79 3.02
N THR A 70 -8.41 -10.62 3.61
CA THR A 70 -7.95 -10.44 5.00
C THR A 70 -7.20 -9.12 5.19
N ALA A 71 -6.30 -8.75 4.28
CA ALA A 71 -5.58 -7.47 4.37
C ALA A 71 -6.53 -6.26 4.27
N VAL A 72 -7.57 -6.35 3.43
CA VAL A 72 -8.62 -5.32 3.35
C VAL A 72 -9.42 -5.25 4.65
N LEU A 73 -9.83 -6.39 5.21
CA LEU A 73 -10.55 -6.45 6.48
C LEU A 73 -9.71 -5.93 7.66
N GLU A 74 -8.42 -6.25 7.72
CA GLU A 74 -7.48 -5.70 8.68
C GLU A 74 -7.38 -4.18 8.55
N THR A 75 -7.26 -3.66 7.32
CA THR A 75 -7.24 -2.22 7.06
C THR A 75 -8.54 -1.54 7.52
N LEU A 76 -9.69 -2.15 7.22
CA LEU A 76 -11.00 -1.63 7.66
C LEU A 76 -11.18 -1.70 9.18
N SER A 77 -10.56 -2.67 9.85
CA SER A 77 -10.56 -2.82 11.30
C SER A 77 -9.68 -1.79 12.00
N LEU A 78 -8.72 -1.19 11.29
CA LEU A 78 -7.89 -0.08 11.75
C LEU A 78 -8.58 1.29 11.60
N VAL A 79 -9.65 1.38 10.80
CA VAL A 79 -10.44 2.63 10.69
C VAL A 79 -11.40 2.70 11.87
N HIS A 80 -10.95 3.27 12.99
CA HIS A 80 -11.84 3.67 14.08
C HIS A 80 -12.49 5.01 13.73
N LEU A 81 -13.82 5.04 13.68
CA LEU A 81 -14.61 6.29 13.53
C LEU A 81 -14.43 7.26 14.71
N ASP A 82 -13.83 6.80 15.81
CA ASP A 82 -13.57 7.56 17.04
C ASP A 82 -12.21 8.29 17.05
N ASP A 83 -11.40 8.20 15.99
CA ASP A 83 -10.14 8.96 15.85
C ASP A 83 -10.35 10.43 15.43
N ALA A 84 -11.58 10.94 15.50
CA ALA A 84 -11.84 12.36 15.33
C ALA A 84 -11.17 13.14 16.49
N PRO A 85 -10.38 14.19 16.20
CA PRO A 85 -9.79 14.99 17.26
C PRO A 85 -10.89 15.57 18.14
N SER A 86 -10.71 15.51 19.46
CA SER A 86 -11.62 16.18 20.39
C SER A 86 -11.63 17.69 20.14
N ALA A 87 -12.70 18.38 20.56
CA ALA A 87 -12.79 19.83 20.44
C ALA A 87 -11.59 20.57 21.09
N GLN A 88 -11.04 20.00 22.17
CA GLN A 88 -9.82 20.51 22.79
C GLN A 88 -8.60 20.36 21.85
N GLN A 89 -8.41 19.18 21.25
CA GLN A 89 -7.32 18.93 20.30
C GLN A 89 -7.43 19.83 19.07
N GLU A 90 -8.64 20.09 18.56
CA GLU A 90 -8.85 21.02 17.46
C GLU A 90 -8.46 22.46 17.81
N VAL A 91 -8.86 22.94 19.00
CA VAL A 91 -8.51 24.28 19.48
C VAL A 91 -6.99 24.40 19.70
N GLU A 92 -6.36 23.39 20.30
CA GLU A 92 -4.92 23.35 20.49
C GLU A 92 -4.16 23.37 19.17
N ALA A 93 -4.60 22.57 18.18
CA ALA A 93 -4.01 22.56 16.84
C ALA A 93 -4.13 23.92 16.14
N ARG A 94 -5.30 24.57 16.22
CA ARG A 94 -5.51 25.93 15.68
C ARG A 94 -4.58 26.95 16.34
N GLN A 95 -4.46 26.93 17.66
CA GLN A 95 -3.56 27.83 18.38
C GLN A 95 -2.08 27.59 18.02
N GLN A 96 -1.67 26.33 17.84
CA GLN A 96 -0.32 26.01 17.39
C GLN A 96 -0.05 26.53 15.98
N LEU A 97 -1.01 26.38 15.07
CA LEU A 97 -0.94 26.90 13.71
C LEU A 97 -0.84 28.44 13.71
N ASP A 98 -1.67 29.13 14.49
CA ASP A 98 -1.65 30.60 14.59
C ASP A 98 -0.28 31.12 15.08
N ARG A 99 0.33 30.45 16.06
CA ARG A 99 1.68 30.79 16.54
C ARG A 99 2.75 30.58 15.47
N LEU A 100 2.66 29.49 14.70
CA LEU A 100 3.57 29.23 13.58
C LEU A 100 3.43 30.30 12.50
N LEU A 101 2.19 30.65 12.11
CA LEU A 101 1.92 31.68 11.12
C LEU A 101 2.42 33.05 11.56
N ALA A 102 2.26 33.41 12.83
CA ALA A 102 2.80 34.66 13.38
C ALA A 102 4.33 34.71 13.25
N ARG A 103 5.03 33.61 13.56
CA ARG A 103 6.50 33.50 13.42
C ARG A 103 6.94 33.58 11.97
N LEU A 104 6.24 32.90 11.06
CA LEU A 104 6.50 33.02 9.63
C LEU A 104 6.32 34.46 9.15
N ASN A 105 5.27 35.16 9.58
CA ASN A 105 4.96 36.52 9.15
C ASN A 105 6.01 37.57 9.55
N VAL A 106 6.69 37.41 10.68
CA VAL A 106 7.78 38.31 11.11
C VAL A 106 9.15 37.89 10.57
N MET A 107 9.26 36.67 10.02
CA MET A 107 10.51 36.16 9.45
C MET A 107 10.94 36.96 8.21
N PRO A 108 12.25 37.25 8.02
CA PRO A 108 12.74 37.89 6.81
C PRO A 108 12.33 37.13 5.54
N ARG A 109 11.91 37.87 4.50
CA ARG A 109 11.31 37.32 3.27
C ARG A 109 12.12 36.17 2.65
N LYS A 110 13.42 36.36 2.41
CA LYS A 110 14.29 35.32 1.82
C LYS A 110 14.36 34.05 2.66
N ARG A 111 14.38 34.19 4.00
CA ARG A 111 14.43 33.06 4.93
C ARG A 111 13.11 32.26 4.89
N ARG A 112 11.98 32.97 4.84
CA ARG A 112 10.64 32.37 4.73
C ARG A 112 10.47 31.62 3.41
N GLU A 113 10.94 32.20 2.31
CA GLU A 113 10.87 31.62 0.97
C GLU A 113 11.67 30.32 0.87
N VAL A 114 12.91 30.30 1.39
CA VAL A 114 13.71 29.08 1.53
C VAL A 114 12.97 28.01 2.35
N PHE A 115 12.39 28.39 3.49
CA PHE A 115 11.65 27.45 4.34
C PHE A 115 10.46 26.83 3.63
N VAL A 116 9.68 27.63 2.90
CA VAL A 116 8.50 27.16 2.15
C VAL A 116 8.93 26.19 1.04
N LEU A 117 9.94 26.54 0.25
CA LEU A 117 10.44 25.66 -0.82
C LEU A 117 10.89 24.29 -0.29
N VAL A 118 11.70 24.29 0.77
CA VAL A 118 12.28 23.04 1.30
C VAL A 118 11.29 22.23 2.13
N ARG A 119 10.53 22.87 3.03
CA ARG A 119 9.71 22.15 4.03
C ARG A 119 8.26 21.96 3.63
N VAL A 120 7.73 22.82 2.75
CA VAL A 120 6.33 22.73 2.28
C VAL A 120 6.28 22.09 0.90
N TYR A 121 7.13 22.54 -0.03
CA TYR A 121 7.17 22.01 -1.40
C TYR A 121 8.15 20.86 -1.61
N GLY A 122 9.01 20.55 -0.61
CA GLY A 122 9.89 19.39 -0.65
C GLY A 122 11.12 19.52 -1.54
N PHE A 123 11.51 20.74 -1.90
CA PHE A 123 12.72 20.97 -2.71
C PHE A 123 13.98 20.55 -1.93
N SER A 124 14.94 19.98 -2.63
CA SER A 124 16.30 19.81 -2.11
C SER A 124 16.99 21.16 -1.92
N HIS A 125 18.06 21.19 -1.12
CA HIS A 125 18.82 22.43 -0.92
C HIS A 125 19.43 22.95 -2.24
N ALA A 126 19.85 22.06 -3.13
CA ALA A 126 20.37 22.40 -4.45
C ALA A 126 19.29 23.00 -5.37
N GLU A 127 18.09 22.40 -5.43
CA GLU A 127 16.97 22.93 -6.23
C GLU A 127 16.51 24.29 -5.70
N ALA A 128 16.44 24.46 -4.38
CA ALA A 128 16.10 25.76 -3.78
C ALA A 128 17.19 26.81 -4.04
N ALA A 129 18.47 26.41 -4.04
CA ALA A 129 19.59 27.29 -4.34
C ALA A 129 19.54 27.80 -5.79
N GLU A 130 19.28 26.91 -6.74
CA GLU A 130 19.10 27.23 -8.15
C GLU A 130 17.88 28.15 -8.35
N HIS A 131 16.72 27.78 -7.78
CA HIS A 131 15.49 28.57 -7.89
C HIS A 131 15.62 29.98 -7.31
N MET A 132 16.42 30.16 -6.25
CA MET A 132 16.58 31.45 -5.57
C MET A 132 17.85 32.21 -5.96
N GLU A 133 18.65 31.68 -6.89
CA GLU A 133 19.93 32.25 -7.34
C GLU A 133 20.89 32.56 -6.16
N ILE A 134 20.99 31.63 -5.20
CA ILE A 134 21.91 31.73 -4.06
C ILE A 134 22.72 30.45 -3.91
N SER A 135 23.82 30.48 -3.13
CA SER A 135 24.60 29.27 -2.86
C SER A 135 23.84 28.27 -1.97
N GLU A 136 24.07 26.98 -2.18
CA GLU A 136 23.51 25.90 -1.34
C GLU A 136 23.81 26.08 0.16
N GLY A 137 25.03 26.49 0.52
CA GLY A 137 25.37 26.80 1.92
C GLY A 137 24.62 28.01 2.51
N ALA A 138 24.11 28.92 1.68
CA ALA A 138 23.22 29.99 2.12
C ALA A 138 21.80 29.47 2.36
N VAL A 139 21.31 28.57 1.49
CA VAL A 139 20.04 27.85 1.68
C VAL A 139 20.06 27.09 3.00
N GLU A 140 21.09 26.29 3.27
CA GLU A 140 21.22 25.53 4.51
C GLU A 140 21.14 26.42 5.75
N LYS A 141 21.91 27.53 5.78
CA LYS A 141 21.85 28.51 6.87
C LYS A 141 20.47 29.14 7.03
N HIS A 142 19.78 29.43 5.93
CA HIS A 142 18.43 29.96 5.95
C HIS A 142 17.42 28.93 6.49
N VAL A 143 17.52 27.66 6.07
CA VAL A 143 16.67 26.56 6.57
C VAL A 143 16.84 26.38 8.07
N VAL A 144 18.08 26.26 8.56
CA VAL A 144 18.35 26.08 10.00
C VAL A 144 17.75 27.22 10.81
N ARG A 145 18.02 28.47 10.42
CA ARG A 145 17.48 29.65 11.10
C ARG A 145 15.95 29.69 11.02
N ALA A 146 15.36 29.35 9.88
CA ALA A 146 13.90 29.30 9.74
C ALA A 146 13.25 28.26 10.65
N VAL A 147 13.88 27.08 10.79
CA VAL A 147 13.40 26.03 11.69
C VAL A 147 13.46 26.49 13.14
N CYS A 148 14.56 27.12 13.56
CA CYS A 148 14.68 27.69 14.90
C CYS A 148 13.62 28.78 15.16
N ASP A 149 13.43 29.71 14.23
CA ASP A 149 12.40 30.76 14.32
C ASP A 149 10.99 30.12 14.48
N CYS A 150 10.68 29.09 13.68
CA CYS A 150 9.41 28.36 13.74
C CYS A 150 9.23 27.60 15.06
N MET A 151 10.30 27.06 15.64
CA MET A 151 10.29 26.42 16.96
C MET A 151 10.23 27.44 18.10
N GLY A 152 10.50 28.72 17.84
CA GLY A 152 10.59 29.77 18.86
C GLY A 152 11.89 29.71 19.66
N LEU A 153 12.93 29.10 19.07
CA LEU A 153 14.27 29.04 19.63
C LEU A 153 15.02 30.29 19.15
N ALA A 154 15.43 31.15 20.07
CA ALA A 154 16.28 32.28 19.75
C ALA A 154 17.66 31.75 19.30
N VAL A 155 18.03 32.04 18.05
CA VAL A 155 19.40 31.81 17.58
C VAL A 155 20.18 33.09 17.82
N ALA A 156 21.14 33.04 18.75
CA ALA A 156 22.09 34.11 19.06
C ALA A 156 23.04 34.39 17.87
#